data_AF-A0AAV3GR45-F1
#
_entry.id   AF-A0AAV3GR45-F1
#
_cell.length_a   1.000
_cell.length_b   1.000
_cell.length_c   1.000
_cell.angle_alpha   90.00
_cell.angle_beta   90.00
_cell.angle_gamma   90.00
#
_symmetry.space_group_name_H-M   'P 1'
#
loop_
_entity.id
_entity.type
_entity.pdbx_description
1 polymer ?
#
loop_
_entity_poly.entity_id
_entity_poly.type
_entity_poly.pdbx_seq_one_letter_code
_entity_poly.pdbx_strand_id
1 'polypeptide(L)'
;MPESTIPLLTIMTAPGSLCLAGYISMGGHLYMPLVVFLLILSQCIYGIVVVNLYKIMQVTFYPSYAAFTFPLVISATALVKVKPLFAEKVGLTSLLNILSTFELLLAVAIVSYVFIRYCIFLFQRENNKKKVELN
;
A
#
# COMPACT_ATOMS: atom_id res chain seq x y z
N MET A 1 17.67 -9.10 -5.06
CA MET A 1 17.82 -7.95 -4.13
C MET A 1 17.98 -8.54 -2.73
N PRO A 2 18.90 -8.04 -1.89
CA PRO A 2 19.15 -8.63 -0.57
C PRO A 2 17.93 -8.41 0.34
N GLU A 3 17.59 -9.42 1.15
CA GLU A 3 16.39 -9.50 1.98
C GLU A 3 16.23 -8.34 3.00
N SER A 4 17.30 -7.59 3.24
CA SER A 4 17.41 -6.50 4.21
C SER A 4 16.90 -5.13 3.74
N THR A 5 16.48 -4.96 2.48
CA THR A 5 15.97 -3.66 1.97
C THR A 5 14.46 -3.46 2.18
N ILE A 6 13.72 -4.51 2.56
CA ILE A 6 12.26 -4.48 2.77
C ILE A 6 11.80 -3.49 3.86
N PRO A 7 12.48 -3.40 5.03
CA PRO A 7 12.17 -2.38 6.03
C PRO A 7 12.37 -0.95 5.49
N LEU A 8 13.39 -0.77 4.65
CA LEU A 8 13.75 0.52 4.07
C LEU A 8 12.63 1.05 3.16
N LEU A 9 12.02 0.18 2.36
CA LEU A 9 10.88 0.55 1.51
C LEU A 9 9.64 0.94 2.34
N THR A 10 9.39 0.23 3.44
CA THR A 10 8.27 0.54 4.37
C THR A 10 8.48 1.87 5.10
N ILE A 11 9.71 2.17 5.51
CA ILE A 11 10.08 3.46 6.13
C ILE A 11 9.97 4.61 5.12
N MET A 12 10.42 4.40 3.87
CA MET A 12 10.38 5.44 2.83
C MET A 12 8.96 5.76 2.35
N THR A 13 8.04 4.79 2.44
CA THR A 13 6.65 4.93 1.99
C THR A 13 5.73 5.56 3.04
N ALA A 14 6.10 5.46 4.32
CA ALA A 14 5.29 5.94 5.43
C ALA A 14 5.12 7.48 5.51
N PRO A 15 6.15 8.34 5.40
CA PRO A 15 5.99 9.76 5.76
C PRO A 15 5.06 10.51 4.80
N GLY A 16 5.12 10.29 3.48
CA GLY A 16 4.31 11.04 2.53
C GLY A 16 2.81 10.69 2.59
N SER A 17 2.50 9.39 2.51
CA SER A 17 1.12 8.90 2.48
C SER A 17 0.42 9.03 3.84
N LEU A 18 1.13 8.77 4.94
CA LEU A 18 0.62 8.93 6.31
C LEU A 18 0.41 10.41 6.65
N CYS A 19 1.33 11.31 6.27
CA CYS A 19 1.14 12.74 6.48
C CYS A 19 -0.05 13.27 5.69
N LEU A 20 -0.26 12.83 4.44
CA LEU A 20 -1.43 13.23 3.66
C LEU A 20 -2.74 12.77 4.31
N ALA A 21 -2.81 11.48 4.67
CA ALA A 21 -3.98 10.91 5.34
C ALA A 21 -4.26 11.59 6.70
N GLY A 22 -3.23 11.84 7.49
CA GLY A 22 -3.33 12.52 8.78
C GLY A 22 -3.70 14.01 8.65
N TYR A 23 -3.10 14.71 7.70
CA TYR A 23 -3.36 16.13 7.43
C TYR A 23 -4.82 16.38 7.03
N ILE A 24 -5.40 15.47 6.22
CA ILE A 24 -6.82 15.52 5.86
C ILE A 24 -7.72 15.19 7.05
N SER A 25 -7.30 14.25 7.90
CA SER A 25 -8.10 13.82 9.05
C SER A 25 -8.16 14.85 10.18
N MET A 26 -7.28 15.87 10.19
CA MET A 26 -7.29 16.95 11.18
C MET A 26 -8.40 18.00 10.95
N GLY A 27 -9.08 18.00 9.79
CA GLY A 27 -10.30 18.81 9.59
C GLY A 27 -10.13 20.33 9.69
N GLY A 28 -8.93 20.87 9.38
CA GLY A 28 -8.62 22.31 9.49
C GLY A 28 -8.39 23.02 8.14
N HIS A 29 -7.73 24.18 8.18
CA HIS A 29 -7.29 24.91 6.97
C HIS A 29 -6.24 24.10 6.19
N LEU A 30 -6.67 23.44 5.13
CA LEU A 30 -5.82 22.63 4.26
C LEU A 30 -5.07 23.53 3.27
N TYR A 31 -3.74 23.53 3.33
CA TYR A 31 -2.89 24.11 2.31
C TYR A 31 -2.91 23.21 1.06
N MET A 32 -3.78 23.56 0.11
CA MET A 32 -3.96 22.82 -1.15
C MET A 32 -2.66 22.49 -1.91
N PRO A 33 -1.67 23.39 -2.04
CA PRO A 33 -0.41 23.07 -2.73
C PRO A 33 0.38 21.94 -2.05
N LEU A 34 0.36 21.90 -0.71
CA LEU A 34 1.01 20.85 0.06
C LEU A 34 0.29 19.50 -0.15
N VAL A 35 -1.05 19.49 -0.13
CA VAL A 35 -1.86 18.31 -0.43
C VAL A 35 -1.54 17.74 -1.81
N VAL A 36 -1.44 18.58 -2.84
CA VAL A 36 -1.06 18.16 -4.21
C VAL A 36 0.35 17.57 -4.24
N PHE A 37 1.32 18.22 -3.59
CA PHE A 37 2.69 17.73 -3.53
C PHE A 37 2.79 16.35 -2.87
N LEU A 38 2.13 16.18 -1.71
CA LEU A 38 2.08 14.89 -1.02
C LEU A 38 1.35 13.83 -1.84
N LEU A 39 0.31 14.20 -2.60
CA LEU A 39 -0.42 13.28 -3.46
C LEU A 39 0.46 12.76 -4.60
N ILE A 40 1.19 13.64 -5.29
CA ILE A 40 2.14 13.24 -6.35
C ILE A 40 3.22 12.31 -5.78
N LEU A 41 3.75 12.64 -4.60
CA LEU A 41 4.74 11.81 -3.91
C LEU A 41 4.16 10.43 -3.57
N SER A 42 2.93 10.38 -3.04
CA SER A 42 2.22 9.15 -2.71
C SER A 42 1.97 8.27 -3.95
N GLN A 43 1.64 8.89 -5.09
CA GLN A 43 1.41 8.16 -6.34
C GLN A 43 2.69 7.56 -6.92
N CYS A 44 3.80 8.30 -6.89
CA CYS A 44 5.12 7.78 -7.27
C CYS A 44 5.50 6.58 -6.40
N ILE A 45 5.28 6.69 -5.09
CA ILE A 45 5.52 5.61 -4.13
C ILE A 45 4.64 4.40 -4.44
N TYR A 46 3.34 4.59 -4.66
CA TYR A 46 2.41 3.52 -5.00
C TYR A 46 2.86 2.75 -6.26
N GLY A 47 3.24 3.48 -7.31
CA GLY A 47 3.76 2.87 -8.54
C GLY A 47 5.03 2.04 -8.31
N ILE A 48 5.98 2.56 -7.52
CA ILE A 48 7.21 1.83 -7.17
C ILE A 48 6.87 0.55 -6.38
N VAL A 49 5.93 0.61 -5.43
CA VAL A 49 5.51 -0.55 -4.64
C VAL A 49 4.84 -1.59 -5.53
N VAL A 50 3.94 -1.20 -6.42
CA VAL A 50 3.24 -2.12 -7.35
C VAL A 50 4.24 -2.81 -8.29
N VAL A 51 5.17 -2.07 -8.90
CA VAL A 51 6.19 -2.64 -9.80
C VAL A 51 7.10 -3.60 -9.05
N ASN A 52 7.56 -3.21 -7.86
CA ASN A 52 8.38 -4.09 -7.02
C ASN A 52 7.59 -5.34 -6.65
N LEU A 53 6.34 -5.21 -6.21
CA LEU A 53 5.51 -6.34 -5.82
C LEU A 53 5.25 -7.30 -6.99
N TYR A 54 5.01 -6.78 -8.19
CA TYR A 54 4.86 -7.59 -9.40
C TYR A 54 6.13 -8.39 -9.71
N LYS A 55 7.29 -7.71 -9.72
CA LYS A 55 8.59 -8.35 -9.99
C LYS A 55 8.94 -9.40 -8.94
N ILE A 56 8.54 -9.14 -7.70
CA ILE A 56 8.78 -9.97 -6.54
C ILE A 56 7.83 -11.19 -6.52
N MET A 57 6.56 -11.04 -6.92
CA MET A 57 5.59 -12.14 -7.06
C MET A 57 6.01 -13.18 -8.10
N GLN A 58 6.85 -12.80 -9.08
CA GLN A 58 7.42 -13.75 -10.04
C GLN A 58 8.55 -14.60 -9.45
N VAL A 59 9.14 -14.18 -8.33
CA VAL A 59 10.17 -14.90 -7.59
C VAL A 59 9.51 -15.55 -6.37
N THR A 60 10.09 -16.63 -5.84
CA THR A 60 9.53 -17.46 -4.74
C THR A 60 8.88 -16.62 -3.63
N PHE A 61 7.73 -17.05 -3.11
CA PHE A 61 6.98 -16.25 -2.12
C PHE A 61 7.74 -16.13 -0.79
N TYR A 62 7.96 -14.91 -0.30
CA TYR A 62 8.53 -14.65 1.02
C TYR A 62 7.53 -13.94 1.93
N PRO A 63 7.45 -14.31 3.22
CA PRO A 63 6.57 -13.67 4.19
C PRO A 63 6.81 -12.16 4.33
N SER A 64 8.03 -11.69 4.05
CA SER A 64 8.40 -10.28 4.05
C SER A 64 7.62 -9.45 3.00
N TYR A 65 6.95 -10.07 2.04
CA TYR A 65 6.09 -9.38 1.07
C TYR A 65 4.83 -8.78 1.69
N ALA A 66 4.40 -9.29 2.85
CA ALA A 66 3.30 -8.71 3.60
C ALA A 66 3.58 -7.26 4.03
N ALA A 67 4.84 -6.86 4.22
CA ALA A 67 5.20 -5.49 4.62
C ALA A 67 4.80 -4.43 3.58
N PHE A 68 4.71 -4.80 2.30
CA PHE A 68 4.31 -3.89 1.22
C PHE A 68 2.81 -3.60 1.19
N THR A 69 1.99 -4.39 1.90
CA THR A 69 0.54 -4.18 1.95
C THR A 69 0.18 -2.89 2.70
N PHE A 70 0.93 -2.54 3.74
CA PHE A 70 0.68 -1.33 4.53
C PHE A 70 0.88 -0.04 3.71
N PRO A 71 2.03 0.19 3.06
CA PRO A 71 2.24 1.30 2.13
C PRO A 71 1.21 1.41 1.01
N LEU A 72 0.80 0.26 0.48
CA LEU A 72 -0.10 0.20 -0.66
C LEU A 72 -1.53 0.59 -0.25
N VAL A 73 -2.03 0.05 0.87
CA VAL A 73 -3.36 0.38 1.41
C VAL A 73 -3.42 1.80 1.93
N ILE A 74 -2.40 2.29 2.63
CA ILE A 74 -2.40 3.66 3.17
C ILE A 74 -2.40 4.70 2.04
N SER A 75 -1.66 4.46 0.96
CA SER A 75 -1.65 5.36 -0.22
C SER A 75 -3.03 5.39 -0.89
N ALA A 76 -3.64 4.21 -1.14
CA ALA A 76 -4.99 4.14 -1.71
C ALA A 76 -6.03 4.82 -0.81
N THR A 77 -5.94 4.65 0.50
CA THR A 77 -6.84 5.27 1.49
C THR A 77 -6.66 6.79 1.53
N ALA A 78 -5.43 7.28 1.43
CA ALA A 78 -5.15 8.72 1.36
C ALA A 78 -5.82 9.35 0.13
N LEU A 79 -5.76 8.68 -1.03
CA LEU A 79 -6.41 9.16 -2.25
C LEU A 79 -7.94 9.22 -2.13
N VAL A 80 -8.54 8.20 -1.49
CA VAL A 80 -9.97 8.19 -1.18
C VAL A 80 -10.36 9.35 -0.25
N LYS A 81 -9.48 9.72 0.70
CA LYS A 81 -9.69 10.85 1.62
C LYS A 81 -9.53 12.21 0.95
N VAL A 82 -8.65 12.36 -0.04
CA VAL A 82 -8.46 13.60 -0.81
C VAL A 82 -9.66 13.90 -1.73
N LYS A 83 -10.33 12.86 -2.22
CA LYS A 83 -11.44 12.93 -3.16
C LYS A 83 -12.55 13.94 -2.79
N PRO A 84 -13.17 13.93 -1.58
CA PRO A 84 -14.18 14.91 -1.22
C PRO A 84 -13.62 16.35 -1.17
N LEU A 85 -12.37 16.53 -0.76
CA LEU A 85 -11.73 17.86 -0.70
C LEU A 85 -11.50 18.46 -2.10
N PHE A 86 -11.14 17.64 -3.08
CA PHE A 86 -10.99 18.08 -4.47
C PHE A 86 -12.34 18.28 -5.16
N ALA A 87 -13.35 17.49 -4.77
CA ALA A 87 -14.70 17.63 -5.29
C ALA A 87 -15.28 19.01 -4.98
N GLU A 88 -15.05 19.51 -3.77
CA GLU A 88 -15.55 20.80 -3.31
C GLU A 88 -14.79 21.99 -3.93
N LYS A 89 -13.51 21.81 -4.28
CA LYS A 89 -12.61 22.92 -4.66
C LYS A 89 -12.29 23.04 -6.16
N VAL A 90 -12.29 21.93 -6.91
CA VAL A 90 -11.72 21.89 -8.29
C VAL A 90 -12.74 21.38 -9.33
N GLY A 91 -13.86 20.77 -8.93
CA GLY A 91 -14.91 20.30 -9.85
C GLY A 91 -14.53 19.12 -10.76
N LEU A 92 -13.28 18.65 -10.72
CA LEU A 92 -12.78 17.51 -11.50
C LEU A 92 -13.01 16.18 -10.76
N THR A 93 -14.28 15.86 -10.50
CA THR A 93 -14.67 14.78 -9.59
C THR A 93 -14.65 13.39 -10.20
N SER A 94 -15.05 13.23 -11.45
CA SER A 94 -15.31 11.90 -12.02
C SER A 94 -14.04 11.08 -12.29
N LEU A 95 -12.97 11.68 -12.82
CA LEU A 95 -11.73 10.96 -13.15
C LEU A 95 -10.98 10.49 -11.89
N LEU A 96 -10.83 11.39 -10.90
CA LEU A 96 -10.23 11.07 -9.60
C LEU A 96 -11.03 10.01 -8.85
N ASN A 97 -12.36 10.02 -8.99
CA ASN A 97 -13.25 9.04 -8.38
C ASN A 97 -13.04 7.63 -8.95
N ILE A 98 -13.00 7.51 -10.28
CA ILE A 98 -12.74 6.24 -10.96
C ILE A 98 -11.35 5.72 -10.60
N LEU A 99 -10.33 6.60 -10.66
CA LEU A 99 -8.95 6.23 -10.39
C LEU A 99 -8.74 5.77 -8.94
N SER A 100 -9.27 6.52 -7.97
CA SER A 100 -9.15 6.18 -6.55
C SER A 100 -9.88 4.89 -6.19
N THR A 101 -11.07 4.66 -6.77
CA THR A 101 -11.83 3.42 -6.54
C THR A 101 -11.09 2.22 -7.15
N PHE A 102 -10.52 2.40 -8.35
CA PHE A 102 -9.73 1.36 -9.01
C PHE A 102 -8.46 1.02 -8.22
N GLU A 103 -7.71 2.02 -7.74
CA GLU A 103 -6.52 1.80 -6.92
C GLU A 103 -6.83 1.14 -5.59
N LEU A 104 -7.93 1.52 -4.94
CA LEU A 104 -8.40 0.87 -3.71
C LEU A 104 -8.77 -0.60 -3.96
N LEU A 105 -9.48 -0.88 -5.05
CA LEU A 105 -9.89 -2.24 -5.39
C LEU A 105 -8.69 -3.12 -5.75
N LEU A 106 -7.75 -2.57 -6.53
CA LEU A 106 -6.48 -3.22 -6.85
C LEU A 106 -5.65 -3.48 -5.59
N ALA A 107 -5.63 -2.52 -4.66
CA ALA A 107 -4.96 -2.67 -3.38
C ALA A 107 -5.54 -3.82 -2.56
N VAL A 108 -6.86 -3.85 -2.37
CA VAL A 108 -7.54 -4.92 -1.65
C VAL A 108 -7.31 -6.28 -2.31
N ALA A 109 -7.38 -6.36 -3.65
CA ALA A 109 -7.11 -7.58 -4.40
C ALA A 109 -5.68 -8.09 -4.16
N ILE A 110 -4.68 -7.21 -4.25
CA ILE A 110 -3.28 -7.53 -3.98
C ILE A 110 -3.06 -7.99 -2.54
N VAL A 111 -3.62 -7.26 -1.56
CA VAL A 111 -3.48 -7.62 -0.14
C VAL A 111 -4.12 -8.97 0.15
N SER A 112 -5.32 -9.23 -0.38
CA SER A 112 -6.00 -10.51 -0.19
C SER A 112 -5.21 -11.68 -0.80
N TYR A 113 -4.60 -11.49 -1.98
CA TYR A 113 -3.70 -12.48 -2.58
C TYR A 113 -2.46 -12.75 -1.71
N VAL A 114 -1.79 -11.70 -1.24
CA VAL A 114 -0.60 -11.84 -0.37
C VAL A 114 -0.96 -12.54 0.94
N PHE A 115 -2.13 -12.22 1.51
CA PHE A 115 -2.64 -12.84 2.73
C PHE A 115 -2.87 -14.35 2.57
N ILE A 116 -3.54 -14.78 1.50
CA ILE A 116 -3.78 -16.21 1.23
C ILE A 116 -2.46 -16.97 1.09
N ARG A 117 -1.50 -16.43 0.32
CA ARG A 117 -0.17 -17.03 0.15
C ARG A 117 0.61 -17.09 1.46
N TYR A 118 0.46 -16.08 2.31
CA TYR A 118 1.06 -16.05 3.65
C TYR A 118 0.48 -17.14 4.55
N CYS A 119 -0.85 -17.32 4.56
CA CYS A 119 -1.49 -18.41 5.29
C CYS A 119 -0.97 -19.78 4.82
N ILE A 120 -0.90 -20.02 3.51
CA ILE A 120 -0.37 -21.27 2.95
C ILE A 120 1.07 -21.51 3.41
N PHE A 121 1.93 -20.49 3.37
CA PHE A 121 3.31 -20.58 3.86
C PHE A 121 3.38 -20.92 5.36
N LEU A 122 2.54 -20.28 6.18
CA LEU A 122 2.50 -20.52 7.62
C LEU A 122 2.10 -21.98 7.94
N PHE A 123 1.04 -22.48 7.29
CA PHE A 123 0.58 -23.86 7.47
C PHE A 123 1.58 -24.90 6.96
N GLN A 124 2.31 -24.63 5.87
CA GLN A 124 3.39 -25.50 5.39
C GLN A 124 4.58 -25.53 6.35
N ARG A 125 4.88 -24.40 7.02
CA ARG A 125 5.97 -24.31 8.00
C ARG A 125 5.61 -25.02 9.30
N GLU A 126 4.37 -24.93 9.76
CA GLU A 126 3.88 -25.66 10.93
C GLU A 126 3.92 -27.18 10.72
N ASN A 127 3.46 -27.66 9.56
CA ASN A 127 3.47 -29.08 9.21
C ASN A 127 4.90 -29.65 9.07
N ASN A 128 5.84 -28.87 8.54
CA ASN A 128 7.25 -29.28 8.50
C ASN A 128 7.89 -29.36 9.90
N LYS A 129 7.57 -28.43 10.80
CA LYS A 129 8.07 -28.46 12.18
C LYS A 129 7.63 -29.73 12.92
N LYS A 130 6.34 -30.09 12.82
CA LYS A 130 5.79 -31.30 13.45
C LYS A 130 6.45 -32.59 12.94
N LYS A 131 6.83 -32.65 11.66
CA LYS A 131 7.52 -33.81 11.07
C LYS A 131 8.96 -34.00 11.57
N VAL A 132 9.64 -32.91 11.94
CA VAL A 132 11.01 -32.94 12.47
C VAL A 132 11.03 -33.32 13.95
N GLU A 133 9.99 -33.00 14.72
CA GLU A 133 9.89 -33.38 16.14
C GLU A 133 9.43 -34.84 16.36
N LEU A 134 8.97 -35.52 15.30
CA LEU A 134 8.49 -36.92 15.32
C LEU A 134 9.50 -37.93 14.75
N ASN A 135 10.68 -37.48 14.31
CA ASN A 135 11.83 -38.32 13.91
C ASN A 135 13.00 -38.11 14.87
#